data_AF-A0A351Y5C1-F1
#
_entry.id   AF-A0A351Y5C1-F1
#
_cell.length_a   1.000
_cell.length_b   1.000
_cell.length_c   1.000
_cell.angle_alpha   90.00
_cell.angle_beta   90.00
_cell.angle_gamma   90.00
#
_symmetry.space_group_name_H-M   'P 1'
#
loop_
_entity.id
_entity.type
_entity.pdbx_description
1 polymer ?
#
loop_
_entity_poly.entity_id
_entity_poly.type
_entity_poly.pdbx_seq_one_letter_code
_entity_poly.pdbx_strand_id
1 'polypeptide(L)'
;MMIAIVIPDIVTLSLLCSYLALIFVPAVIAGFYAPKVSANASFYSILIPAIILLSLYFVIGKNTFIISTLLSIIIIICYDRVFKKNKIA
;
A
#
# COMPACT_ATOMS: atom_id res chain seq x y z
N MET A 1 15.01 8.95 -9.37
CA MET A 1 15.56 10.15 -10.04
C MET A 1 14.82 10.55 -11.32
N MET A 2 14.26 9.61 -12.10
CA MET A 2 13.47 9.97 -13.31
C MET A 2 12.13 10.69 -13.06
N ILE A 3 11.50 10.51 -11.89
CA ILE A 3 10.15 11.06 -11.60
C ILE A 3 10.18 12.59 -11.42
N ALA A 4 11.31 13.15 -10.98
CA ALA A 4 11.50 14.59 -10.80
C ALA A 4 11.49 15.38 -12.12
N ILE A 5 11.72 14.72 -13.25
CA ILE A 5 11.70 15.35 -14.58
C ILE A 5 10.27 15.52 -15.09
N VAL A 6 9.32 14.71 -14.59
CA VAL A 6 7.93 14.66 -15.06
C VAL A 6 6.99 15.51 -14.20
N ILE A 7 7.34 15.75 -12.93
CA ILE A 7 6.54 16.55 -12.00
C ILE A 7 7.36 17.78 -11.62
N PRO A 8 7.06 18.97 -12.19
CA PRO A 8 7.85 20.19 -11.94
C PRO A 8 7.67 20.75 -10.53
N ASP A 9 6.70 20.23 -9.77
CA ASP A 9 6.39 20.64 -8.42
C ASP A 9 7.05 19.72 -7.38
N ILE A 10 8.11 20.22 -6.73
CA ILE A 10 8.87 19.51 -5.69
C ILE A 10 7.99 19.07 -4.51
N VAL A 11 6.97 19.86 -4.17
CA VAL A 11 6.07 19.56 -3.04
C VAL A 11 5.24 18.32 -3.35
N THR A 12 4.75 18.23 -4.58
CA THR A 12 3.97 17.11 -5.10
C THR A 12 4.80 15.83 -5.17
N LEU A 13 6.05 15.92 -5.62
CA LEU A 13 6.98 14.79 -5.63
C LEU A 13 7.33 14.29 -4.23
N SER A 14 7.56 15.21 -3.29
CA SER A 14 7.83 14.90 -1.88
C SER A 14 6.64 14.20 -1.21
N LEU A 15 5.41 14.66 -1.49
CA LEU A 15 4.18 14.03 -1.02
C LEU A 15 4.03 12.62 -1.58
N LEU A 16 4.23 12.41 -2.88
CA LEU A 16 4.17 11.09 -3.51
C LEU A 16 5.15 10.11 -2.86
N CYS A 17 6.41 10.54 -2.65
CA CYS A 17 7.44 9.71 -2.02
C CYS A 17 7.08 9.36 -0.57
N SER A 18 6.57 10.34 0.18
CA SER A 18 6.12 10.15 1.56
C SER A 18 4.93 9.17 1.64
N TYR A 19 3.97 9.30 0.73
CA TYR A 19 2.81 8.41 0.65
C TYR A 19 3.18 6.98 0.27
N LEU A 20 4.14 6.80 -0.64
CA LEU A 20 4.73 5.49 -0.94
C LEU A 20 5.38 4.86 0.29
N ALA A 21 6.13 5.63 1.07
CA ALA A 21 6.74 5.13 2.31
C ALA A 21 5.67 4.72 3.35
N LEU A 22 4.55 5.45 3.42
CA LEU A 22 3.47 5.17 4.36
C LEU A 22 2.65 3.91 4.00
N ILE A 23 2.61 3.49 2.73
CA ILE A 23 1.96 2.22 2.31
C ILE A 23 2.62 0.99 2.97
N PHE A 24 3.88 1.08 3.40
CA PHE A 24 4.54 -0.01 4.10
C PHE A 24 4.05 -0.19 5.54
N VAL A 25 3.52 0.86 6.18
CA VAL A 25 3.16 0.83 7.60
C VAL A 25 2.14 -0.26 7.94
N PRO A 26 1.01 -0.41 7.21
CA PRO A 26 0.06 -1.49 7.45
C PRO A 26 0.68 -2.89 7.29
N ALA A 27 1.53 -3.08 6.28
CA ALA A 27 2.17 -4.37 6.03
C ALA A 27 3.19 -4.75 7.12
N VAL A 28 3.95 -3.77 7.61
CA VAL A 28 4.89 -3.94 8.73
C VAL A 28 4.13 -4.28 10.01
N ILE A 29 3.06 -3.53 10.33
CA ILE A 29 2.20 -3.81 11.49
C ILE A 29 1.59 -5.21 11.38
N ALA A 30 1.09 -5.61 10.21
CA ALA A 30 0.53 -6.94 9.99
C ALA A 30 1.59 -8.04 10.22
N GLY A 31 2.83 -7.83 9.78
CA GLY A 31 3.94 -8.74 10.02
C GLY A 31 4.28 -8.91 11.51
N PHE A 32 4.19 -7.84 12.30
CA PHE A 32 4.42 -7.92 13.75
C PHE A 32 3.25 -8.56 14.52
N TYR A 33 2.01 -8.23 14.16
CA TYR A 33 0.83 -8.67 14.92
C TYR A 33 0.28 -10.03 14.52
N ALA A 34 0.55 -10.50 13.30
CA ALA A 34 0.01 -11.76 12.81
C ALA A 34 1.15 -12.73 12.43
N PRO A 35 1.51 -13.69 13.32
CA PRO A 35 2.66 -14.59 13.15
C PRO A 35 2.50 -15.60 11.99
N LYS A 36 1.39 -15.55 11.25
CA LYS A 36 1.06 -16.43 10.12
C LYS A 36 0.81 -15.66 8.82
N VAL A 37 1.09 -14.35 8.78
CA VAL A 37 0.96 -13.59 7.52
C VAL A 37 1.98 -14.15 6.54
N SER A 38 1.48 -14.69 5.44
CA SER A 38 2.32 -15.18 4.35
C SER A 38 3.10 -14.01 3.75
N ALA A 39 4.38 -14.19 3.45
CA ALA A 39 5.20 -13.18 2.77
C ALA A 39 4.53 -12.67 1.48
N ASN A 40 3.79 -13.55 0.79
CA ASN A 40 3.03 -13.20 -0.41
C ASN A 40 1.90 -12.21 -0.10
N ALA A 41 1.21 -12.35 1.03
CA ALA A 41 0.13 -11.47 1.44
C ALA A 41 0.64 -10.04 1.70
N SER A 42 1.75 -9.92 2.41
CA SER A 42 2.41 -8.63 2.65
C SER A 42 2.96 -8.02 1.36
N PHE A 43 3.44 -8.83 0.43
CA PHE A 43 3.90 -8.34 -0.86
C PHE A 43 2.75 -7.75 -1.69
N TYR A 44 1.63 -8.46 -1.80
CA TYR A 44 0.46 -7.96 -2.54
C TYR A 44 -0.20 -6.74 -1.89
N SER A 45 -0.20 -6.66 -0.55
CA SER A 45 -0.75 -5.50 0.16
C SER A 45 0.10 -4.22 0.05
N ILE A 46 1.34 -4.32 -0.42
CA ILE A 46 2.19 -3.17 -0.74
C ILE A 46 2.10 -2.88 -2.24
N LEU A 47 2.25 -3.91 -3.08
CA LEU A 47 2.36 -3.75 -4.54
C LEU A 47 1.10 -3.15 -5.17
N ILE A 48 -0.06 -3.71 -4.86
CA ILE A 48 -1.35 -3.31 -5.44
C ILE A 48 -1.67 -1.83 -5.11
N PRO A 49 -1.67 -1.41 -3.83
CA PRO A 49 -1.93 -0.02 -3.49
C PRO A 49 -0.82 0.93 -3.95
N ALA A 50 0.44 0.50 -4.09
CA ALA A 50 1.49 1.34 -4.67
C ALA A 50 1.23 1.67 -6.15
N ILE A 51 0.82 0.68 -6.95
CA ILE A 51 0.47 0.87 -8.37
C ILE A 51 -0.76 1.77 -8.50
N ILE A 52 -1.78 1.53 -7.66
CA ILE A 52 -3.01 2.34 -7.63
C ILE A 52 -2.70 3.75 -7.19
N LEU A 53 -1.85 3.95 -6.19
CA LEU A 53 -1.45 5.27 -5.73
C LEU A 53 -0.75 6.02 -6.86
N LEU A 54 0.23 5.40 -7.54
CA LEU A 54 0.91 6.03 -8.67
C LEU A 54 -0.07 6.46 -9.79
N SER A 55 -1.06 5.62 -10.09
CA SER A 55 -2.02 5.84 -11.17
C SER A 55 -3.09 6.89 -10.81
N LEU A 56 -3.68 6.78 -9.62
CA LEU A 56 -4.74 7.70 -9.17
C LEU A 56 -4.19 9.04 -8.70
N TYR A 57 -2.93 9.11 -8.28
CA TYR A 57 -2.34 10.37 -7.79
C TYR A 57 -2.34 11.45 -8.87
N PHE A 58 -2.20 11.06 -10.14
CA PHE A 58 -2.30 11.97 -11.28
C PHE A 58 -3.72 12.48 -11.54
N VAL A 59 -4.76 11.76 -11.07
CA VAL A 59 -6.18 12.06 -11.34
C VAL A 59 -6.84 12.77 -10.16
N ILE A 60 -6.59 12.29 -8.94
CA ILE A 60 -7.32 12.68 -7.71
C ILE A 60 -6.44 13.51 -6.76
N GLY A 61 -5.12 13.55 -6.98
CA GLY A 61 -4.18 14.30 -6.16
C GLY A 61 -4.08 13.75 -4.73
N LYS A 62 -4.11 14.64 -3.72
CA LYS A 62 -3.81 14.32 -2.30
C LYS A 62 -4.76 13.29 -1.67
N ASN A 63 -6.02 13.24 -2.12
CA ASN A 63 -7.02 12.30 -1.56
C ASN A 63 -6.74 10.84 -1.93
N THR A 64 -5.88 10.60 -2.92
CA THR A 64 -5.48 9.26 -3.35
C THR A 64 -4.85 8.46 -2.21
N PHE A 65 -4.11 9.12 -1.31
CA PHE A 65 -3.42 8.46 -0.21
C PHE A 65 -4.39 7.77 0.75
N ILE A 66 -5.51 8.41 1.08
CA ILE A 66 -6.52 7.85 1.99
C ILE A 66 -7.11 6.58 1.36
N ILE A 67 -7.43 6.63 0.06
CA ILE A 67 -8.02 5.53 -0.69
C ILE A 67 -7.05 4.35 -0.78
N SER A 68 -5.78 4.59 -1.16
CA SER A 68 -4.78 3.55 -1.30
C SER A 68 -4.42 2.89 0.03
N THR A 69 -4.39 3.67 1.13
CA THR A 69 -4.09 3.14 2.46
C THR A 69 -5.24 2.29 2.99
N LEU A 70 -6.49 2.73 2.81
CA LEU A 70 -7.68 1.92 3.11
C LEU A 70 -7.68 0.62 2.30
N LEU A 71 -7.32 0.69 1.01
CA LEU A 71 -7.24 -0.49 0.16
C LEU A 71 -6.17 -1.49 0.65
N SER A 72 -5.00 -1.00 1.05
CA SER A 72 -3.93 -1.83 1.64
C SER A 72 -4.43 -2.57 2.89
N ILE A 73 -5.12 -1.87 3.79
CA ILE A 73 -5.70 -2.45 5.01
C ILE A 73 -6.76 -3.51 4.65
N ILE A 74 -7.65 -3.23 3.71
CA ILE A 74 -8.69 -4.18 3.26
C ILE A 74 -8.03 -5.43 2.68
N ILE A 75 -7.00 -5.29 1.85
CA ILE A 75 -6.26 -6.43 1.29
C ILE A 75 -5.67 -7.27 2.41
N ILE A 76 -5.00 -6.67 3.40
CA ILE A 76 -4.43 -7.39 4.54
C ILE A 76 -5.51 -8.15 5.33
N ILE A 77 -6.64 -7.50 5.64
CA ILE A 77 -7.73 -8.12 6.41
C ILE A 77 -8.40 -9.26 5.62
N CYS A 78 -8.70 -9.05 4.35
CA CYS A 78 -9.27 -10.08 3.47
C CYS A 78 -8.30 -11.26 3.33
N TYR A 79 -7.02 -10.99 3.12
CA TYR A 79 -6.02 -12.04 2.98
C TYR A 79 -5.83 -12.81 4.29
N ASP A 80 -5.78 -12.15 5.46
CA ASP A 80 -5.72 -12.83 6.76
C ASP A 80 -6.95 -13.73 6.99
N ARG A 81 -8.17 -13.23 6.66
CA ARG A 81 -9.41 -14.03 6.76
C ARG A 81 -9.39 -15.26 5.85
N VAL A 82 -8.94 -15.10 4.59
CA VAL A 82 -8.86 -16.21 3.63
C VAL A 82 -7.77 -17.22 4.05
N PHE A 83 -6.61 -16.76 4.52
CA PHE A 83 -5.51 -17.63 4.91
C PHE A 83 -5.74 -18.36 6.25
N LYS A 84 -6.40 -17.73 7.23
CA LYS A 84 -6.81 -18.42 8.47
C LYS A 84 -7.78 -19.56 8.18
N LYS A 85 -8.67 -19.40 7.19
CA LYS A 85 -9.62 -20.43 6.79
C LYS A 85 -8.93 -21.67 6.21
N ASN A 86 -7.79 -21.50 5.57
CA ASN A 86 -7.02 -22.58 4.94
C ASN A 86 -6.11 -23.37 5.91
N LYS A 87 -5.96 -22.97 7.18
CA LYS A 87 -5.19 -23.72 8.20
C LYS A 87 -6.07 -24.56 9.15
N ILE A 88 -7.38 -24.63 8.90
CA ILE A 88 -8.34 -25.40 9.70
C ILE A 88 -8.84 -26.65 8.92
N ALA A 89 -8.33 -26.89 7.70
CA ALA A 89 -8.59 -28.12 6.95
C ALA A 89 -7.39 -29.07 7.05
#